data_AF-A0A090YYU1-F1
#
_entry.id   AF-A0A090YYU1-F1
#
_cell.length_a   1.000
_cell.length_b   1.000
_cell.length_c   1.000
_cell.angle_alpha   90.00
_cell.angle_beta   90.00
_cell.angle_gamma   90.00
#
_symmetry.space_group_name_H-M   'P 1'
#
loop_
_entity.id
_entity.type
_entity.pdbx_description
1 polymer ?
#
loop_
_entity_poly.entity_id
_entity_poly.type
_entity_poly.pdbx_seq_one_letter_code
_entity_poly.pdbx_strand_id
1 'polypeptide(L)'
;MVQLEALFRYNWQVRDEWFEWCKQLPEKELLYKRVGGVGSILQTLFHIVDVEYSWINDLQGKEDVEPKFKDYQSLQKVQELSSVYRRELEVFLKTWSEDVENKIVKVSWTNKTYKYGEVLRHVIAHEIHHIGQLSIWSRELDLKPVSANLIGRGLFC
;
A
#
# COMPACT_ATOMS: atom_id res chain seq x y z
N MET A 1 14.45 14.88 -0.34
CA MET A 1 13.46 14.49 -1.39
C MET A 1 13.60 13.07 -1.96
N VAL A 2 14.72 12.70 -2.61
CA VAL A 2 14.88 11.45 -3.42
C VAL A 2 14.62 10.16 -2.64
N GLN A 3 14.91 10.12 -1.34
CA GLN A 3 14.80 8.89 -0.54
C GLN A 3 13.36 8.45 -0.27
N LEU A 4 12.43 9.40 -0.05
CA LEU A 4 11.05 9.08 0.29
C LEU A 4 10.28 8.60 -0.94
N GLU A 5 10.41 9.32 -2.07
CA GLU A 5 9.83 8.91 -3.34
C GLU A 5 10.34 7.53 -3.77
N ALA A 6 11.64 7.26 -3.60
CA ALA A 6 12.22 5.96 -3.91
C ALA A 6 11.56 4.83 -3.10
N LEU A 7 11.20 5.05 -1.84
CA LEU A 7 10.51 4.03 -1.03
C LEU A 7 9.05 3.81 -1.43
N PHE A 8 8.32 4.86 -1.85
CA PHE A 8 7.00 4.68 -2.47
C PHE A 8 7.10 3.88 -3.77
N ARG A 9 8.08 4.19 -4.63
CA ARG A 9 8.32 3.44 -5.87
C ARG A 9 8.70 1.99 -5.60
N TYR A 10 9.50 1.74 -4.57
CA TYR A 10 9.83 0.38 -4.11
C TYR A 10 8.57 -0.39 -3.73
N ASN A 11 7.74 0.21 -2.87
CA ASN A 11 6.49 -0.39 -2.43
C ASN A 11 5.58 -0.73 -3.62
N TRP A 12 5.42 0.21 -4.56
CA TRP A 12 4.61 -0.02 -5.76
C TRP A 12 5.15 -1.13 -6.66
N GLN A 13 6.46 -1.20 -6.90
CA GLN A 13 7.08 -2.29 -7.66
C GLN A 13 6.82 -3.65 -6.99
N VAL A 14 7.03 -3.74 -5.68
CA VAL A 14 6.81 -4.99 -4.93
C VAL A 14 5.32 -5.36 -4.92
N ARG A 15 4.42 -4.40 -4.74
CA ARG A 15 2.97 -4.62 -4.80
C ARG A 15 2.52 -5.15 -6.16
N ASP A 16 3.07 -4.60 -7.25
CA ASP A 16 2.78 -5.08 -8.60
C ASP A 16 3.28 -6.51 -8.82
N GLU A 17 4.47 -6.84 -8.33
CA GLU A 17 5.00 -8.21 -8.33
C GLU A 17 4.12 -9.16 -7.50
N TRP A 18 3.54 -8.70 -6.39
CA TRP A 18 2.57 -9.48 -5.60
C TRP A 18 1.23 -9.68 -6.32
N PHE A 19 0.75 -8.67 -7.05
CA PHE A 19 -0.43 -8.85 -7.91
C PHE A 19 -0.16 -9.92 -8.97
N GLU A 20 0.99 -9.90 -9.63
CA GLU A 20 1.39 -10.96 -10.57
C GLU A 20 1.51 -12.33 -9.88
N TRP A 21 2.16 -12.39 -8.72
CA TRP A 21 2.27 -13.61 -7.92
C TRP A 21 0.90 -14.19 -7.55
N CYS A 22 -0.09 -13.35 -7.26
CA CYS A 22 -1.44 -13.80 -6.90
C CYS A 22 -2.19 -14.47 -8.06
N LYS A 23 -1.80 -14.23 -9.33
CA LYS A 23 -2.49 -14.82 -10.50
C LYS A 23 -2.38 -16.34 -10.57
N GLN A 24 -1.39 -16.94 -9.88
CA GLN A 24 -1.24 -18.39 -9.81
C GLN A 24 -2.23 -19.06 -8.84
N LEU A 25 -2.89 -18.27 -7.98
CA LEU A 25 -3.80 -18.78 -6.96
C LEU A 25 -5.25 -18.73 -7.44
N PRO A 26 -6.08 -19.73 -7.10
CA PRO A 26 -7.51 -19.63 -7.30
C PRO A 26 -8.10 -18.60 -6.32
N GLU A 27 -9.21 -17.97 -6.70
CA GLU A 27 -9.87 -16.92 -5.89
C GLU A 27 -10.16 -17.36 -4.45
N LYS A 28 -10.53 -18.62 -4.25
CA LYS A 28 -10.74 -19.21 -2.91
C LYS A 28 -9.51 -19.10 -2.00
N GLU A 29 -8.30 -19.25 -2.54
CA GLU A 29 -7.05 -19.16 -1.77
C GLU A 29 -6.68 -17.71 -1.45
N LEU A 30 -7.02 -16.79 -2.37
CA LEU A 30 -6.85 -15.35 -2.19
C LEU A 30 -7.76 -14.82 -1.07
N LEU A 31 -8.98 -15.38 -0.96
CA LEU A 31 -9.97 -15.02 0.06
C LEU A 31 -9.86 -15.85 1.35
N TYR A 32 -9.06 -16.91 1.37
CA TYR A 32 -8.95 -17.82 2.52
C TYR A 32 -8.45 -17.07 3.76
N LYS A 33 -9.15 -17.27 4.89
CA LYS A 33 -8.78 -16.65 6.16
C LYS A 33 -7.57 -17.37 6.77
N ARG A 34 -6.49 -16.61 6.99
CA ARG A 34 -5.23 -17.05 7.58
C ARG A 34 -5.01 -16.38 8.92
N VAL A 35 -4.13 -16.95 9.73
CA VAL A 35 -3.72 -16.33 10.99
C VAL A 35 -2.74 -15.19 10.69
N GLY A 36 -2.94 -14.05 11.36
CA GLY A 36 -2.12 -12.85 11.22
C GLY A 36 -2.72 -11.80 10.27
N GLY A 37 -2.16 -10.59 10.32
CA GLY A 37 -2.57 -9.50 9.45
C GLY A 37 -4.06 -9.18 9.51
N VAL A 38 -4.63 -8.81 8.36
CA VAL A 38 -6.02 -8.37 8.22
C VAL A 38 -6.98 -9.47 7.75
N GLY A 39 -6.50 -10.71 7.62
CA GLY A 39 -7.35 -11.88 7.43
C GLY A 39 -7.03 -12.74 6.20
N SER A 40 -6.83 -12.16 5.02
CA SER A 40 -6.52 -12.93 3.80
C SER A 40 -5.54 -12.20 2.88
N ILE A 41 -5.00 -12.89 1.87
CA ILE A 41 -4.06 -12.32 0.90
C ILE A 41 -4.72 -11.15 0.16
N LEU A 42 -5.92 -11.36 -0.39
CA LEU A 42 -6.62 -10.31 -1.14
C LEU A 42 -7.03 -9.14 -0.25
N GLN A 43 -7.52 -9.43 0.96
CA GLN A 43 -7.89 -8.38 1.91
C GLN A 43 -6.68 -7.57 2.37
N THR A 44 -5.51 -8.19 2.43
CA THR A 44 -4.25 -7.49 2.77
C THR A 44 -3.83 -6.53 1.66
N LEU A 45 -3.87 -6.97 0.38
CA LEU A 45 -3.60 -6.09 -0.75
C LEU A 45 -4.60 -4.93 -0.84
N PHE A 46 -5.89 -5.22 -0.63
CA PHE A 46 -6.92 -4.19 -0.55
C PHE A 46 -6.64 -3.18 0.57
N HIS A 47 -6.33 -3.67 1.78
CA HIS A 47 -6.06 -2.83 2.94
C HIS A 47 -4.84 -1.92 2.75
N ILE A 48 -3.78 -2.41 2.12
CA ILE A 48 -2.60 -1.59 1.78
C ILE A 48 -3.00 -0.43 0.86
N VAL A 49 -3.71 -0.72 -0.23
CA VAL A 49 -4.13 0.27 -1.23
C VAL A 49 -5.06 1.32 -0.62
N ASP A 50 -6.00 0.87 0.20
CA ASP A 50 -6.97 1.70 0.90
C ASP A 50 -6.28 2.67 1.87
N VAL A 51 -5.47 2.14 2.81
CA VAL A 51 -4.77 2.96 3.82
C VAL A 51 -3.79 3.94 3.18
N GLU A 52 -3.04 3.54 2.15
CA GLU A 52 -2.17 4.45 1.41
C GLU A 52 -2.97 5.64 0.87
N TYR A 53 -4.09 5.39 0.22
CA TYR A 53 -4.89 6.44 -0.39
C TYR A 53 -5.58 7.34 0.63
N SER A 54 -6.21 6.78 1.67
CA SER A 54 -6.90 7.53 2.72
C SER A 54 -5.99 8.53 3.43
N TRP A 55 -4.77 8.11 3.80
CA TRP A 55 -3.80 9.01 4.42
C TRP A 55 -3.42 10.17 3.50
N ILE A 56 -3.20 9.89 2.21
CA ILE A 56 -2.77 10.90 1.26
C ILE A 56 -3.93 11.83 0.85
N ASN A 57 -5.18 11.37 0.90
CA ASN A 57 -6.36 12.22 0.77
C ASN A 57 -6.48 13.23 1.91
N ASP A 58 -6.29 12.79 3.15
CA ASP A 58 -6.27 13.68 4.31
C ASP A 58 -5.14 14.74 4.18
N LEU A 59 -3.95 14.35 3.70
CA LEU A 59 -2.88 15.32 3.42
C LEU A 59 -3.23 16.33 2.32
N GLN A 60 -4.11 15.96 1.39
CA GLN A 60 -4.61 16.86 0.34
C GLN A 60 -5.84 17.66 0.76
N GLY A 61 -6.40 17.40 1.95
CA GLY A 61 -7.67 17.99 2.40
C GLY A 61 -8.87 17.57 1.54
N LYS A 62 -8.78 16.41 0.89
CA LYS A 62 -9.88 15.83 0.10
C LYS A 62 -10.81 15.03 1.02
N GLU A 63 -12.09 14.99 0.69
CA GLU A 63 -12.99 14.02 1.30
C GLU A 63 -12.65 12.62 0.81
N ASP A 64 -12.58 11.67 1.74
CA ASP A 64 -12.28 10.28 1.42
C ASP A 64 -13.58 9.47 1.27
N VAL A 65 -13.72 8.77 0.15
CA VAL A 65 -14.81 7.82 -0.06
C VAL A 65 -14.28 6.44 0.28
N GLU A 66 -14.49 6.02 1.53
CA GLU A 66 -13.96 4.76 2.06
C GLU A 66 -14.50 3.55 1.26
N PRO A 67 -13.65 2.88 0.45
CA PRO A 67 -14.06 1.69 -0.29
C PRO A 67 -14.33 0.55 0.69
N LYS A 68 -15.34 -0.28 0.42
CA LYS A 68 -15.65 -1.45 1.25
C LYS A 68 -15.11 -2.70 0.59
N PHE A 69 -14.29 -3.48 1.29
CA PHE A 69 -13.67 -4.71 0.75
C PHE A 69 -14.68 -5.67 0.09
N LYS A 70 -15.92 -5.74 0.59
CA LYS A 70 -17.00 -6.55 0.01
C LYS A 70 -17.26 -6.26 -1.48
N ASP A 71 -16.94 -5.05 -1.94
CA ASP A 71 -17.15 -4.62 -3.33
C ASP A 71 -15.94 -4.97 -4.23
N TYR A 72 -14.81 -5.36 -3.63
CA TYR A 72 -13.50 -5.62 -4.24
C TYR A 72 -12.98 -7.05 -4.02
N GLN A 73 -13.87 -8.05 -3.95
CA GLN A 73 -13.49 -9.45 -3.66
C GLN A 73 -12.86 -10.23 -4.84
N SER A 74 -12.25 -9.55 -5.82
CA SER A 74 -11.46 -10.20 -6.86
C SER A 74 -10.11 -9.50 -7.07
N LEU A 75 -9.09 -10.28 -7.49
CA LEU A 75 -7.74 -9.77 -7.74
C LEU A 75 -7.75 -8.58 -8.72
N GLN A 76 -8.52 -8.71 -9.80
CA GLN A 76 -8.66 -7.67 -10.82
C GLN A 76 -9.18 -6.36 -10.22
N LYS A 77 -10.23 -6.42 -9.40
CA LYS A 77 -10.82 -5.22 -8.80
C LYS A 77 -9.85 -4.49 -7.87
N VAL A 78 -9.09 -5.23 -7.06
CA VAL A 78 -8.07 -4.63 -6.18
C VAL A 78 -6.91 -4.03 -6.99
N GLN A 79 -6.49 -4.70 -8.07
CA GLN A 79 -5.45 -4.20 -8.97
C GLN A 79 -5.89 -2.94 -9.73
N GLU A 80 -7.15 -2.89 -10.18
CA GLU A 80 -7.76 -1.71 -10.79
C GLU A 80 -7.82 -0.55 -9.79
N LEU A 81 -8.27 -0.81 -8.55
CA LEU A 81 -8.27 0.19 -7.47
C LEU A 81 -6.87 0.76 -7.22
N SER A 82 -5.86 -0.11 -7.08
CA SER A 82 -4.46 0.29 -6.92
C SER A 82 -3.99 1.17 -8.07
N SER A 83 -4.38 0.83 -9.31
CA SER A 83 -4.00 1.58 -10.51
C SER A 83 -4.65 2.96 -10.60
N VAL A 84 -5.92 3.07 -10.19
CA VAL A 84 -6.65 4.35 -10.13
C VAL A 84 -6.01 5.25 -9.08
N TYR A 85 -5.87 4.76 -7.85
CA TYR A 85 -5.32 5.52 -6.73
C TYR A 85 -3.87 5.95 -6.99
N ARG A 86 -3.03 5.07 -7.55
CA ARG A 86 -1.64 5.41 -7.88
C ARG A 86 -1.52 6.64 -8.78
N ARG A 87 -2.42 6.84 -9.75
CA ARG A 87 -2.37 8.02 -10.65
C ARG A 87 -2.52 9.33 -9.88
N GLU A 88 -3.39 9.36 -8.88
CA GLU A 88 -3.56 10.54 -8.02
C GLU A 88 -2.38 10.72 -7.07
N LEU A 89 -1.88 9.62 -6.50
CA LEU A 89 -0.73 9.62 -5.61
C LEU A 89 0.55 10.10 -6.30
N GLU A 90 0.75 9.75 -7.57
CA GLU A 90 1.88 10.24 -8.36
C GLU A 90 1.88 11.77 -8.50
N VAL A 91 0.71 12.39 -8.61
CA VAL A 91 0.60 13.85 -8.67
C VAL A 91 0.98 14.44 -7.32
N PHE A 92 0.50 13.86 -6.21
CA PHE A 92 0.86 14.31 -4.87
C PHE A 92 2.36 14.17 -4.57
N LEU A 93 2.98 13.03 -4.91
CA LEU A 93 4.42 12.84 -4.66
C LEU A 93 5.30 13.83 -5.42
N LYS A 94 4.87 14.27 -6.61
CA LYS A 94 5.58 15.30 -7.40
C LYS A 94 5.50 16.69 -6.78
N THR A 95 4.50 16.97 -5.94
CA THR A 95 4.37 18.26 -5.25
C THR A 95 5.02 18.27 -3.88
N TRP A 96 5.53 17.12 -3.42
CA TRP A 96 6.20 16.99 -2.13
C TRP A 96 7.53 17.76 -2.09
N SER A 97 7.72 18.54 -1.03
CA SER A 97 8.99 19.19 -0.70
C SER A 97 9.26 19.10 0.80
N GLU A 98 10.51 19.35 1.21
CA GLU A 98 10.88 19.37 2.63
C GLU A 98 10.16 20.49 3.40
N ASP A 99 9.72 21.55 2.70
CA ASP A 99 8.96 22.65 3.29
C ASP A 99 7.58 22.21 3.80
N VAL A 100 6.98 21.20 3.19
CA VAL A 100 5.67 20.69 3.62
C VAL A 100 5.76 19.60 4.68
N GLU A 101 6.97 19.11 5.00
CA GLU A 101 7.18 17.97 5.89
C GLU A 101 6.64 18.22 7.32
N ASN A 102 6.75 19.46 7.79
CA ASN A 102 6.29 19.88 9.12
C ASN A 102 4.85 20.42 9.14
N LYS A 103 4.14 20.45 8.00
CA LYS A 103 2.72 20.79 8.01
C LYS A 103 1.94 19.80 8.84
N ILE A 104 0.89 20.29 9.48
CA ILE A 104 0.02 19.50 10.35
C ILE A 104 -1.25 19.16 9.59
N VAL A 105 -1.60 17.87 9.56
CA VAL A 105 -2.90 17.38 9.10
C VAL A 105 -3.75 17.04 10.32
N LYS A 106 -5.06 17.35 10.25
CA LYS A 106 -6.07 16.76 11.14
C LYS A 106 -6.70 15.61 10.39
N VAL A 107 -6.66 14.43 11.00
CA VAL A 107 -7.11 13.19 10.37
C VAL A 107 -8.64 13.11 10.40
N SER A 108 -9.27 12.72 9.30
CA SER A 108 -10.74 12.76 9.18
C SER A 108 -11.45 11.77 10.12
N TRP A 109 -10.82 10.65 10.46
CA TRP A 109 -11.40 9.61 11.33
C TRP A 109 -11.05 9.74 12.83
N THR A 110 -10.23 10.72 13.25
CA THR A 110 -9.91 10.94 14.67
C THR A 110 -9.74 12.42 15.02
N ASN A 111 -9.74 12.77 16.32
CA ASN A 111 -9.38 14.14 16.75
C ASN A 111 -7.86 14.39 16.84
N LYS A 112 -7.04 13.49 16.31
CA LYS A 112 -5.58 13.60 16.37
C LYS A 112 -5.04 14.37 15.17
N THR A 113 -3.86 14.94 15.36
CA THR A 113 -3.11 15.62 14.33
C THR A 113 -1.73 14.99 14.18
N TYR A 114 -1.19 15.00 12.96
CA TYR A 114 0.12 14.45 12.65
C TYR A 114 0.88 15.37 11.71
N LYS A 115 2.21 15.23 11.68
CA LYS A 115 3.02 15.89 10.66
C LYS A 115 2.89 15.15 9.34
N TYR A 116 2.89 15.87 8.23
CA TYR A 116 2.83 15.26 6.89
C TYR A 116 3.97 14.26 6.69
N GLY A 117 5.20 14.60 7.11
CA GLY A 117 6.36 13.71 7.02
C GLY A 117 6.24 12.44 7.85
N GLU A 118 5.53 12.50 8.97
CA GLU A 118 5.23 11.34 9.82
C GLU A 118 4.25 10.41 9.11
N VAL A 119 3.20 10.97 8.52
CA VAL A 119 2.20 10.22 7.74
C VAL A 119 2.84 9.48 6.57
N LEU A 120 3.69 10.13 5.77
CA LEU A 120 4.32 9.45 4.63
C LEU A 120 5.22 8.29 5.05
N ARG A 121 5.97 8.44 6.15
CA ARG A 121 6.80 7.35 6.69
C ARG A 121 5.95 6.22 7.27
N HIS A 122 4.82 6.56 7.88
CA HIS A 122 3.84 5.57 8.34
C HIS A 122 3.30 4.75 7.18
N VAL A 123 2.86 5.40 6.09
CA VAL A 123 2.35 4.71 4.89
C VAL A 123 3.41 3.77 4.30
N ILE A 124 4.67 4.22 4.18
CA ILE A 124 5.77 3.37 3.69
C ILE A 124 5.95 2.14 4.59
N ALA A 125 6.04 2.34 5.90
CA ALA A 125 6.26 1.25 6.86
C ALA A 125 5.08 0.28 6.93
N HIS A 126 3.84 0.79 6.80
CA HIS A 126 2.59 0.03 6.82
C HIS A 126 2.54 -0.99 5.68
N GLU A 127 2.84 -0.56 4.46
CA GLU A 127 2.85 -1.47 3.31
C GLU A 127 3.97 -2.53 3.45
N ILE A 128 5.19 -2.14 3.82
CA ILE A 128 6.30 -3.08 4.05
C ILE A 128 5.93 -4.13 5.10
N HIS A 129 5.29 -3.70 6.19
CA HIS A 129 4.81 -4.60 7.25
C HIS A 129 3.83 -5.65 6.72
N HIS A 130 2.82 -5.23 5.96
CA HIS A 130 1.80 -6.14 5.42
C HIS A 130 2.31 -7.03 4.29
N ILE A 131 3.20 -6.52 3.43
CA ILE A 131 3.90 -7.34 2.44
C ILE A 131 4.76 -8.43 3.11
N GLY A 132 5.37 -8.12 4.26
CA GLY A 132 6.08 -9.11 5.08
C GLY A 132 5.16 -10.27 5.50
N GLN A 133 3.90 -10.00 5.84
CA GLN A 133 2.93 -11.05 6.19
C GLN A 133 2.61 -11.95 4.99
N LEU A 134 2.45 -11.39 3.79
CA LEU A 134 2.25 -12.16 2.56
C LEU A 134 3.41 -13.12 2.30
N SER A 135 4.64 -12.71 2.62
CA SER A 135 5.81 -13.57 2.47
C SER A 135 5.74 -14.84 3.32
N ILE A 136 5.16 -14.78 4.53
CA ILE A 136 4.96 -15.95 5.39
C ILE A 136 3.89 -16.87 4.79
N TRP A 137 2.73 -16.31 4.44
CA TRP A 137 1.64 -17.11 3.86
C TRP A 137 2.00 -17.73 2.51
N SER A 138 2.88 -17.09 1.72
CA SER A 138 3.40 -17.71 0.50
C SER A 138 4.16 -19.01 0.78
N ARG A 139 4.90 -19.07 1.90
CA ARG A 139 5.63 -20.27 2.32
C ARG A 139 4.71 -21.35 2.87
N GLU A 140 3.64 -20.97 3.56
CA GLU A 140 2.59 -21.91 3.99
C GLU A 140 1.90 -22.58 2.79
N LEU A 141 1.86 -21.91 1.64
CA LEU A 141 1.37 -22.44 0.37
C LEU A 141 2.43 -23.21 -0.43
N ASP A 142 3.63 -23.42 0.13
CA ASP A 142 4.80 -24.01 -0.54
C ASP A 142 5.22 -23.27 -1.83
N LEU A 143 5.00 -21.95 -1.85
CA LEU A 143 5.35 -21.08 -2.96
C LEU A 143 6.51 -20.15 -2.57
N LYS A 144 7.31 -19.78 -3.58
CA LYS A 144 8.38 -18.80 -3.39
C LYS A 144 7.77 -17.39 -3.27
N PRO A 145 8.13 -16.58 -2.26
CA PRO A 145 7.67 -15.20 -2.14
C PRO A 145 8.31 -14.30 -3.20
N VAL A 146 7.65 -13.18 -3.45
CA VAL A 146 8.25 -12.02 -4.11
C VAL A 146 9.44 -11.49 -3.27
N SER A 147 10.50 -11.04 -3.94
CA SER A 147 11.67 -10.50 -3.27
C SER A 147 11.38 -9.16 -2.59
N ALA A 148 11.61 -9.07 -1.28
CA ALA A 148 11.56 -7.81 -0.53
C ALA A 148 12.89 -7.03 -0.57
N ASN A 149 13.82 -7.38 -1.47
CA ASN A 149 15.09 -6.67 -1.55
C ASN A 149 14.88 -5.27 -2.13
N LEU A 150 15.34 -4.23 -1.43
CA LEU A 150 15.35 -2.86 -1.93
C LEU A 150 16.49 -2.64 -2.95
N ILE A 151 17.64 -3.29 -2.71
CA ILE A 151 18.85 -3.11 -3.52
C ILE A 151 18.66 -3.79 -4.88
N GLY A 152 19.17 -3.16 -5.95
CA GLY A 152 19.12 -3.71 -7.31
C GLY A 152 17.80 -3.48 -8.05
N ARG A 153 16.92 -2.63 -7.52
CA ARG A 153 15.64 -2.27 -8.15
C ARG A 153 15.67 -1.01 -9.03
N GLY A 154 16.85 -0.38 -9.17
CA GLY A 154 17.02 0.81 -10.02
C GLY A 154 16.35 2.08 -9.48
N LEU A 155 16.16 2.17 -8.16
CA LEU A 155 15.47 3.29 -7.49
C LEU A 155 16.42 4.32 -6.86
N PHE A 156 17.68 3.93 -6.68
CA PHE A 156 18.74 4.78 -6.15
C PHE A 156 19.89 4.72 -7.16
N CYS A 157 19.96 5.76 -8.00
CA CYS A 157 20.95 5.93 -9.07
C CYS A 157 21.73 7.22 -8.79
#